data_AF-A0A2K3L8J4-F1
#
_entry.id   AF-A0A2K3L8J4-F1
#
_cell.length_a   1.000
_cell.length_b   1.000
_cell.length_c   1.000
_cell.angle_alpha   90.00
_cell.angle_beta   90.00
_cell.angle_gamma   90.00
#
_symmetry.space_group_name_H-M   'P 1'
#
loop_
_entity.id
_entity.type
_entity.pdbx_description
1 polymer ?
#
loop_
_entity_poly.entity_id
_entity_poly.type
_entity_poly.pdbx_seq_one_letter_code
_entity_poly.pdbx_strand_id
1 'polypeptide(L)'
;MEKPISVRPEHIRDEKVKVLESVLPIKDEDIVLGQYEGYRDDPTVPDNSNTPTFASVILRVHNERWEGVPFILKAGKALESRKADIRIQFKDVPGDIFKCQKQGRNEFVIRLQPSEAMYMKLTVKQPGLEMSTVQSELDLSYRQRYNGVTIPEAYERLILDTRSRGILPGSWWSVPSQCLVATGRVGAVQLRFPVATAGISVDRSGADPGSISR
;
A
#
# COMPACT_ATOMS: atom_id res chain seq x y z
N MET A 1 6.31 13.33 -1.07
CA MET A 1 6.68 14.64 -1.64
C MET A 1 6.88 15.61 -0.51
N GLU A 2 7.82 16.52 -0.66
CA GLU A 2 7.88 17.69 0.22
C GLU A 2 6.71 18.62 -0.09
N LYS A 3 6.50 19.61 0.78
CA LYS A 3 5.48 20.62 0.57
C LYS A 3 5.88 21.45 -0.67
N PRO A 4 5.06 21.50 -1.73
CA PRO A 4 5.38 22.26 -2.93
C PRO A 4 5.26 23.75 -2.65
N ILE A 5 6.01 24.55 -3.42
CA ILE A 5 6.02 26.02 -3.33
C ILE A 5 4.62 26.59 -3.58
N SER A 6 3.86 25.98 -4.50
CA SER A 6 2.47 26.34 -4.74
C SER A 6 1.67 25.17 -5.32
N VAL A 7 0.36 25.34 -5.46
CA VAL A 7 -0.58 24.36 -6.04
C VAL A 7 -0.53 24.32 -7.58
N ARG A 8 0.45 24.98 -8.20
CA ARG A 8 0.64 24.93 -9.65
C ARG A 8 1.03 23.51 -10.08
N PRO A 9 0.52 23.00 -11.22
CA PRO A 9 0.79 21.63 -11.66
C PRO A 9 2.29 21.32 -11.79
N GLU A 10 3.08 22.30 -12.23
CA GLU A 10 4.53 22.16 -12.42
C GLU A 10 5.22 21.90 -11.08
N HIS A 11 4.99 22.76 -10.08
CA HIS A 11 5.60 22.61 -8.75
C HIS A 11 5.20 21.31 -8.04
N ILE A 12 3.97 20.83 -8.26
CA ILE A 12 3.53 19.53 -7.73
C ILE A 12 4.28 18.39 -8.41
N ARG A 13 4.56 18.49 -9.72
CA ARG A 13 5.30 17.47 -10.46
C ARG A 13 6.76 17.45 -10.04
N ASP A 14 7.40 18.60 -9.91
CA ASP A 14 8.80 18.71 -9.52
C ASP A 14 9.03 18.02 -8.17
N GLU A 15 8.16 18.26 -7.18
CA GLU A 15 8.25 17.58 -5.87
C GLU A 15 7.90 16.09 -5.91
N LYS A 16 7.16 15.62 -6.91
CA LYS A 16 6.94 14.17 -7.13
C LYS A 16 8.16 13.52 -7.76
N VAL A 17 8.72 14.13 -8.80
CA VAL A 17 9.93 13.64 -9.49
C VAL A 17 11.09 13.57 -8.50
N LYS A 18 11.30 14.62 -7.71
CA LYS A 18 12.32 14.66 -6.66
C LYS A 18 12.26 13.47 -5.70
N VAL A 19 11.05 13.07 -5.29
CA VAL A 19 10.88 11.88 -4.42
C VAL A 19 11.23 10.59 -5.15
N LEU A 20 10.82 10.47 -6.41
CA LEU A 20 11.11 9.27 -7.22
C LEU A 20 12.61 9.12 -7.49
N GLU A 21 13.32 10.24 -7.67
CA GLU A 21 14.79 10.26 -7.78
C GLU A 21 15.48 9.87 -6.47
N SER A 22 14.86 10.15 -5.32
CA SER A 22 15.34 9.73 -3.99
C SER A 22 15.02 8.27 -3.64
N VAL A 23 14.35 7.50 -4.51
CA VAL A 23 14.08 6.08 -4.25
C VAL A 23 15.36 5.27 -4.43
N LEU A 24 15.76 4.53 -3.40
CA LEU A 24 16.90 3.64 -3.46
C LEU A 24 16.61 2.45 -4.41
N PRO A 25 17.63 1.94 -5.13
CA PRO A 25 17.49 0.74 -5.94
C PRO A 25 16.94 -0.42 -5.11
N ILE A 26 15.91 -1.09 -5.64
CA ILE A 26 15.23 -2.20 -4.98
C ILE A 26 16.15 -3.42 -5.01
N LYS A 27 16.34 -4.06 -3.86
CA LYS A 27 17.11 -5.30 -3.75
C LYS A 27 16.19 -6.52 -3.88
N ASP A 28 16.75 -7.65 -4.33
CA ASP A 28 15.99 -8.90 -4.45
C ASP A 28 15.43 -9.39 -3.10
N GLU A 29 16.09 -9.04 -1.98
CA GLU A 29 15.62 -9.37 -0.62
C GLU A 29 14.34 -8.63 -0.22
N ASP A 30 14.08 -7.47 -0.83
CA ASP A 30 12.94 -6.59 -0.59
C ASP A 30 11.76 -6.89 -1.52
N ILE A 31 11.89 -7.90 -2.39
CA ILE A 31 10.88 -8.29 -3.37
C ILE A 31 10.35 -9.69 -3.04
N VAL A 32 9.03 -9.81 -3.00
CA VAL A 32 8.32 -11.10 -2.98
C VAL A 32 7.42 -11.15 -4.19
N LEU A 33 7.69 -12.10 -5.09
CA LEU A 33 6.87 -12.37 -6.26
C LEU A 33 6.07 -13.65 -6.05
N GLY A 34 4.83 -13.65 -6.52
CA GLY A 34 3.97 -14.81 -6.48
C GLY A 34 3.18 -15.02 -7.75
N GLN A 35 2.81 -16.27 -8.00
CA GLN A 35 1.89 -16.66 -9.06
C GLN A 35 0.77 -17.52 -8.46
N TYR A 36 -0.48 -17.19 -8.76
CA TYR A 36 -1.61 -17.96 -8.23
C TYR A 36 -1.72 -19.33 -8.91
N GLU A 37 -2.17 -20.33 -8.17
CA GLU A 37 -2.44 -21.67 -8.69
C GLU A 37 -3.62 -21.64 -9.67
N GLY A 38 -3.40 -22.13 -10.89
CA GLY A 38 -4.37 -22.06 -11.99
C GLY A 38 -4.09 -20.98 -13.04
N TYR A 39 -3.08 -20.12 -12.84
CA TYR A 39 -2.68 -19.14 -13.87
C TYR A 39 -2.22 -19.81 -15.18
N ARG A 40 -1.64 -21.01 -15.09
CA ARG A 40 -1.16 -21.80 -16.24
C ARG A 40 -2.25 -22.67 -16.87
N ASP A 41 -3.41 -22.76 -16.24
CA ASP A 41 -4.54 -23.53 -16.76
C ASP A 41 -5.32 -22.70 -17.80
N ASP A 42 -5.05 -21.40 -17.89
CA ASP A 42 -5.60 -20.53 -18.93
C ASP A 42 -4.94 -20.83 -20.28
N PRO A 43 -5.71 -21.17 -21.34
CA PRO A 43 -5.18 -21.55 -22.64
C PRO A 43 -4.40 -20.43 -23.35
N THR A 44 -4.51 -19.18 -22.88
CA THR A 44 -3.75 -18.04 -23.41
C THR A 44 -2.35 -17.90 -22.80
N VAL A 45 -2.05 -18.66 -21.74
CA VAL A 45 -0.81 -18.55 -20.98
C VAL A 45 0.15 -19.70 -21.36
N PRO A 46 1.42 -19.43 -21.66
CA PRO A 46 2.40 -20.49 -21.89
C PRO A 46 2.60 -21.38 -20.66
N ASP A 47 2.73 -22.69 -20.84
CA ASP A 47 2.91 -23.68 -19.75
C ASP A 47 4.12 -23.40 -18.85
N ASN A 48 5.16 -22.76 -19.41
CA ASN A 48 6.37 -22.36 -18.69
C ASN A 48 6.38 -20.87 -18.29
N SER A 49 5.21 -20.23 -18.22
CA SER A 49 5.12 -18.81 -17.86
C SER A 49 5.59 -18.57 -16.43
N ASN A 50 6.54 -17.64 -16.30
CA ASN A 50 7.04 -17.12 -15.02
C ASN A 50 6.51 -15.71 -14.73
N THR A 51 5.38 -15.31 -15.32
CA THR A 51 4.80 -13.99 -15.06
C THR A 51 4.26 -13.90 -13.63
N PRO A 52 4.72 -12.94 -12.81
CA PRO A 52 4.19 -12.76 -11.47
C PRO A 52 2.78 -12.17 -11.51
N THR A 53 1.86 -12.78 -10.75
CA THR A 53 0.47 -12.29 -10.58
C THR A 53 0.28 -11.58 -9.24
N PHE A 54 1.27 -11.63 -8.37
CA PHE A 54 1.35 -10.94 -7.09
C PHE A 54 2.78 -10.41 -6.90
N ALA A 55 2.91 -9.19 -6.39
CA ALA A 55 4.17 -8.61 -6.00
C ALA A 55 4.01 -7.83 -4.68
N SER A 56 4.92 -8.06 -3.74
CA SER A 56 5.13 -7.23 -2.56
C SER A 56 6.55 -6.68 -2.64
N VAL A 57 6.68 -5.36 -2.64
CA VAL A 57 7.98 -4.66 -2.78
C VAL A 57 8.14 -3.67 -1.64
N ILE A 58 9.32 -3.66 -1.02
CA ILE A 58 9.69 -2.65 -0.05
C ILE A 58 10.53 -1.58 -0.76
N LEU A 59 10.04 -0.35 -0.79
CA LEU A 59 10.78 0.82 -1.26
C LEU A 59 11.34 1.60 -0.07
N ARG A 60 12.53 2.15 -0.24
CA ARG A 60 13.18 3.05 0.73
C ARG A 60 13.47 4.37 0.02
N VAL A 61 13.02 5.46 0.61
CA VAL A 61 13.22 6.82 0.07
C VAL A 61 14.32 7.48 0.89
N HIS A 62 15.45 7.78 0.25
CA HIS A 62 16.58 8.45 0.88
C HIS A 62 16.38 9.96 0.84
N ASN A 63 15.66 10.46 1.84
CA ASN A 63 15.41 11.88 2.07
C ASN A 63 15.24 12.10 3.58
N GLU A 64 15.56 13.30 4.07
CA GLU A 64 15.49 13.68 5.49
C GLU A 64 14.14 13.31 6.13
N ARG A 65 13.04 13.55 5.42
CA ARG A 65 11.69 13.25 5.91
C ARG A 65 11.40 11.74 6.06
N TRP A 66 11.96 10.91 5.19
CA TRP A 66 11.59 9.50 5.05
C TRP A 66 12.71 8.53 5.42
N GLU A 67 13.80 9.04 5.99
CA GLU A 67 14.93 8.24 6.41
C GLU A 67 14.50 7.15 7.40
N GLY A 68 14.83 5.90 7.08
CA GLY A 68 14.45 4.73 7.88
C GLY A 68 12.99 4.28 7.77
N VAL A 69 12.15 4.91 6.94
CA VAL A 69 10.73 4.52 6.77
C VAL A 69 10.56 3.59 5.55
N PRO A 70 10.14 2.32 5.73
CA PRO A 70 9.88 1.43 4.62
C PRO A 70 8.49 1.68 4.00
N PHE A 71 8.43 1.79 2.68
CA PHE A 71 7.19 1.87 1.91
C PHE A 71 6.87 0.49 1.32
N ILE A 72 5.82 -0.14 1.82
CA ILE A 72 5.42 -1.49 1.37
C ILE A 72 4.36 -1.35 0.28
N LEU A 73 4.69 -1.75 -0.93
CA LEU A 73 3.77 -1.81 -2.06
C LEU A 73 3.31 -3.26 -2.25
N LYS A 74 2.00 -3.51 -2.19
CA LYS A 74 1.42 -4.82 -2.47
C LYS A 74 0.40 -4.70 -3.59
N ALA A 75 0.56 -5.52 -4.61
CA ALA A 75 -0.40 -5.61 -5.71
C ALA A 75 -0.51 -7.06 -6.16
N GLY A 76 -1.72 -7.52 -6.45
CA GLY A 76 -1.92 -8.84 -7.00
C GLY A 76 -3.33 -9.08 -7.52
N LYS A 77 -3.45 -10.17 -8.29
CA LYS A 77 -4.72 -10.70 -8.81
C LYS A 77 -5.08 -11.99 -8.07
N ALA A 78 -6.36 -12.38 -8.17
CA ALA A 78 -6.90 -13.58 -7.52
C ALA A 78 -6.73 -13.59 -5.98
N LEU A 79 -6.79 -12.40 -5.36
CA LEU A 79 -6.80 -12.23 -3.91
C LEU A 79 -8.22 -12.34 -3.35
N GLU A 80 -8.33 -12.58 -2.05
CA GLU A 80 -9.60 -12.73 -1.32
C GLU A 80 -10.58 -11.57 -1.55
N SER A 81 -10.06 -10.34 -1.58
CA SER A 81 -10.87 -9.13 -1.69
C SER A 81 -10.27 -8.15 -2.69
N ARG A 82 -11.16 -7.52 -3.47
CA ARG A 82 -10.82 -6.31 -4.22
C ARG A 82 -10.70 -5.18 -3.21
N LYS A 83 -9.50 -4.64 -3.02
CA LYS A 83 -9.26 -3.46 -2.18
C LYS A 83 -8.11 -2.64 -2.72
N ALA A 84 -8.24 -1.33 -2.60
CA ALA A 84 -7.20 -0.34 -2.81
C ALA A 84 -7.21 0.59 -1.61
N ASP A 85 -6.26 0.41 -0.71
CA ASP A 85 -6.10 1.21 0.50
C ASP A 85 -4.66 1.69 0.68
N ILE A 86 -4.53 2.85 1.31
CA ILE A 86 -3.26 3.41 1.76
C ILE A 86 -3.29 3.35 3.28
N ARG A 87 -2.30 2.70 3.88
CA ARG A 87 -2.17 2.59 5.33
C ARG A 87 -0.89 3.24 5.80
N ILE A 88 -1.03 4.18 6.73
CA ILE A 88 0.07 4.84 7.41
C ILE A 88 0.06 4.34 8.85
N GLN A 89 1.06 3.54 9.21
CA GLN A 89 1.25 3.07 10.58
C GLN A 89 2.19 4.02 11.32
N PHE A 90 1.76 4.54 12.46
CA PHE A 90 2.58 5.42 13.28
C PHE A 90 3.53 4.62 14.18
N LYS A 91 4.59 5.29 14.65
CA LYS A 91 5.52 4.73 15.63
C LYS A 91 4.81 4.52 16.98
N ASP A 92 5.32 3.57 17.74
CA ASP A 92 4.87 3.32 19.11
C ASP A 92 5.14 4.57 19.98
N VAL A 93 4.26 4.81 20.96
CA VAL A 93 4.40 5.95 21.88
C VAL A 93 5.53 5.63 22.86
N PRO A 94 6.60 6.46 22.94
CA PRO A 94 7.68 6.23 23.89
C PRO A 94 7.20 6.51 25.31
N GLY A 95 7.58 5.65 26.26
CA GLY A 95 7.25 5.84 27.68
C GLY A 95 5.77 5.59 28.00
N ASP A 96 5.20 4.49 27.49
CA ASP A 96 3.82 4.12 27.74
C ASP A 96 3.56 3.87 29.25
N ILE A 97 2.95 4.86 29.90
CA ILE A 97 2.51 4.81 31.29
C ILE A 97 1.34 3.84 31.51
N PHE A 98 0.60 3.51 30.45
CA PHE A 98 -0.56 2.64 30.53
C PHE A 98 -0.17 1.14 30.46
N LYS A 99 1.13 0.82 30.33
CA LYS A 99 1.66 -0.56 30.18
C LYS A 99 0.82 -1.38 29.18
N CYS A 100 0.35 -0.71 28.15
CA CYS A 100 -0.54 -1.23 27.13
C CYS A 100 0.27 -2.00 26.08
N GLN A 101 1.04 -2.97 26.54
CA GLN A 101 1.89 -3.82 25.70
C GLN A 101 1.11 -4.59 24.61
N LYS A 102 -0.23 -4.60 24.69
CA LYS A 102 -1.12 -5.26 23.73
C LYS A 102 -1.87 -4.30 22.80
N GLN A 103 -1.68 -3.00 22.91
CA GLN A 103 -2.44 -2.05 22.11
C GLN A 103 -1.75 -1.78 20.78
N GLY A 104 -2.46 -2.08 19.70
CA GLY A 104 -1.96 -1.91 18.35
C GLY A 104 -1.58 -0.46 18.06
N ARG A 105 -0.57 -0.29 17.19
CA ARG A 105 -0.14 1.02 16.68
C ARG A 105 -1.31 1.83 16.15
N ASN A 106 -1.21 3.15 16.28
CA ASN A 106 -2.12 4.04 15.57
C ASN A 106 -1.96 3.83 14.07
N GLU A 107 -3.07 3.79 13.35
CA GLU A 107 -3.09 3.61 11.90
C GLU A 107 -4.01 4.65 11.28
N PHE A 108 -3.54 5.32 10.25
CA PHE A 108 -4.39 6.11 9.38
C PHE A 108 -4.62 5.36 8.07
N VAL A 109 -5.87 5.03 7.78
CA VAL A 109 -6.26 4.24 6.62
C VAL A 109 -7.11 5.09 5.70
N ILE A 110 -6.68 5.20 4.45
CA ILE A 110 -7.44 5.80 3.36
C ILE A 110 -7.84 4.66 2.43
N ARG A 111 -9.12 4.33 2.39
CA ARG A 111 -9.69 3.33 1.48
C ARG A 111 -10.20 4.03 0.23
N LEU A 112 -9.56 3.76 -0.90
CA LEU A 112 -9.99 4.29 -2.19
C LEU A 112 -11.17 3.48 -2.74
N GLN A 113 -11.05 2.16 -2.81
CA GLN A 113 -12.13 1.29 -3.30
C GLN A 113 -12.02 -0.11 -2.67
N PRO A 114 -13.13 -0.84 -2.49
CA PRO A 114 -14.53 -0.41 -2.58
C PRO A 114 -14.96 0.36 -1.32
N SER A 115 -16.00 1.18 -1.45
CA SER A 115 -16.55 2.02 -0.37
C SER A 115 -15.52 2.99 0.20
N GLU A 116 -15.44 4.17 -0.43
CA GLU A 116 -14.55 5.26 -0.08
C GLU A 116 -14.72 5.63 1.40
N ALA A 117 -13.65 5.48 2.17
CA ALA A 117 -13.65 5.77 3.60
C ALA A 117 -12.26 6.22 4.03
N MET A 118 -12.23 7.10 5.04
CA MET A 118 -11.00 7.47 5.72
C MET A 118 -11.22 7.26 7.21
N TYR A 119 -10.36 6.48 7.84
CA TYR A 119 -10.46 6.27 9.28
C TYR A 119 -9.10 6.25 9.96
N MET A 120 -9.09 6.69 11.21
CA MET A 120 -7.91 6.67 12.06
C MET A 120 -8.17 5.75 13.24
N LYS A 121 -7.35 4.71 13.38
CA LYS A 121 -7.31 3.86 14.56
C LYS A 121 -6.48 4.52 15.64
N LEU A 122 -7.09 4.70 16.79
CA LEU A 122 -6.52 5.38 17.94
C LEU A 122 -6.83 4.59 19.21
N THR A 123 -5.90 4.63 20.15
CA THR A 123 -6.17 4.16 21.50
C THR A 123 -6.97 5.20 22.27
N VAL A 124 -8.12 4.81 22.80
CA VAL A 124 -8.99 5.64 23.64
C VAL A 124 -9.26 4.95 24.97
N LYS A 125 -9.69 5.69 25.99
CA LYS A 125 -10.17 5.08 27.23
C LYS A 125 -11.42 4.26 26.93
N GLN A 126 -11.48 3.03 27.46
CA GLN A 126 -12.69 2.22 27.38
C GLN A 126 -13.82 2.94 28.14
N PRO A 127 -14.98 3.17 27.51
CA PRO A 127 -16.12 3.75 28.21
C PRO A 127 -16.51 2.86 29.40
N GLY A 128 -16.39 3.39 30.61
CA GLY A 128 -16.60 2.65 31.84
C GLY A 128 -15.87 3.24 33.05
N LEU A 129 -16.03 2.56 34.18
CA LEU A 129 -15.37 2.90 35.45
C LEU A 129 -13.92 2.40 35.49
N GLU A 130 -13.60 1.38 34.69
CA GLU A 130 -12.25 0.84 34.58
C GLU A 130 -11.32 1.84 33.86
N MET A 131 -10.05 1.85 34.29
CA MET A 131 -8.98 2.62 33.66
C MET A 131 -8.23 1.78 32.62
N SER A 132 -9.00 1.06 31.81
CA SER A 132 -8.51 0.33 30.65
C SER A 132 -8.63 1.21 29.40
N THR A 133 -7.76 0.95 28.44
CA THR A 133 -7.79 1.57 27.12
C THR A 133 -8.22 0.52 26.09
N VAL A 134 -8.78 0.95 24.97
CA VAL A 134 -9.21 0.11 23.85
C VAL A 134 -8.86 0.81 22.53
N GLN A 135 -8.56 0.02 21.49
CA GLN A 135 -8.39 0.58 20.16
C GLN A 135 -9.77 0.89 19.57
N SER A 136 -10.01 2.15 19.24
CA SER A 136 -11.21 2.64 18.58
C SER A 136 -10.86 3.29 17.24
N GLU A 137 -11.87 3.61 16.45
CA GLU A 137 -11.71 4.23 15.13
C GLU A 137 -12.52 5.52 15.01
N LEU A 138 -11.89 6.56 14.46
CA LEU A 138 -12.56 7.75 13.96
C LEU A 138 -12.81 7.53 12.47
N ASP A 139 -14.05 7.21 12.10
CA ASP A 139 -14.43 6.89 10.72
C ASP A 139 -15.13 8.04 9.99
N LEU A 140 -14.75 8.24 8.73
CA LEU A 140 -15.41 9.07 7.75
C LEU A 140 -15.71 8.23 6.50
N SER A 141 -16.83 7.52 6.54
CA SER A 141 -17.40 6.81 5.39
C SER A 141 -18.13 7.79 4.46
N TYR A 142 -17.68 7.93 3.21
CA TYR A 142 -18.26 8.88 2.24
C TYR A 142 -19.73 8.57 1.97
N ARG A 143 -20.06 7.28 1.85
CA ARG A 143 -21.43 6.80 1.61
C ARG A 143 -22.42 7.18 2.70
N GLN A 144 -21.97 7.28 3.95
CA GLN A 144 -22.83 7.65 5.09
C GLN A 144 -22.87 9.15 5.31
N ARG A 145 -21.73 9.84 5.09
CA ARG A 145 -21.61 11.27 5.38
C ARG A 145 -22.17 12.18 4.29
N TYR A 146 -22.06 11.75 3.03
CA TYR A 146 -22.43 12.53 1.84
C TYR A 146 -23.56 11.82 1.06
N ASN A 147 -24.67 11.55 1.73
CA ASN A 147 -25.86 10.98 1.10
C ASN A 147 -26.33 11.87 -0.07
N GLY A 148 -26.45 11.30 -1.27
CA GLY A 148 -26.92 11.99 -2.47
C GLY A 148 -25.83 12.66 -3.32
N VAL A 149 -24.56 12.61 -2.91
CA VAL A 149 -23.44 13.07 -3.75
C VAL A 149 -22.88 11.91 -4.56
N THR A 150 -22.97 11.99 -5.88
CA THR A 150 -22.32 11.04 -6.79
C THR A 150 -20.85 11.41 -6.94
N ILE A 151 -19.96 10.49 -6.55
CA ILE A 151 -18.52 10.64 -6.80
C ILE A 151 -18.31 10.39 -8.30
N PRO A 152 -17.78 11.38 -9.06
CA PRO A 152 -17.58 11.22 -10.49
C PRO A 152 -16.55 10.12 -10.77
N GLU A 153 -16.69 9.44 -11.90
CA GLU A 153 -15.75 8.40 -12.27
C GLU A 153 -14.36 8.99 -12.62
N ALA A 154 -13.33 8.15 -12.52
CA ALA A 154 -11.94 8.56 -12.76
C ALA A 154 -11.76 9.21 -14.15
N TYR A 155 -12.42 8.67 -15.18
CA TYR A 155 -12.34 9.20 -16.54
C TYR A 155 -13.06 10.55 -16.71
N GLU A 156 -14.21 10.75 -16.09
CA GLU A 156 -14.93 12.04 -16.14
C GLU A 156 -14.05 13.17 -15.60
N ARG A 157 -13.37 12.89 -14.48
CA ARG A 157 -12.45 13.85 -13.86
C ARG A 157 -11.23 14.12 -14.74
N LEU A 158 -10.64 13.10 -15.36
CA LEU A 158 -9.48 13.25 -16.25
C LEU A 158 -9.82 14.03 -17.53
N ILE A 159 -11.00 13.80 -18.11
CA ILE A 159 -11.45 14.52 -19.32
C ILE A 159 -11.69 15.99 -18.98
N LEU A 160 -12.34 16.27 -17.84
CA LEU A 160 -12.54 17.64 -17.36
C LEU A 160 -11.20 18.35 -17.10
N ASP A 161 -10.23 17.67 -16.50
CA ASP A 161 -8.90 18.23 -16.25
C ASP A 161 -8.15 18.48 -17.57
N THR A 162 -8.26 17.58 -18.55
CA THR A 162 -7.65 17.76 -19.88
C THR A 162 -8.21 18.98 -20.61
N ARG A 163 -9.53 19.20 -20.54
CA ARG A 163 -10.19 20.36 -21.16
C ARG A 163 -9.80 21.67 -20.50
N SER A 164 -9.56 21.66 -19.19
CA SER A 164 -9.30 22.87 -18.38
C SER A 164 -7.81 23.18 -18.20
N ARG A 165 -6.93 22.18 -18.29
CA ARG A 165 -5.48 22.29 -18.09
C ARG A 165 -4.78 21.48 -19.16
N GLY A 166 -4.26 22.15 -20.19
CA GLY A 166 -3.42 21.53 -21.20
C GLY A 166 -2.15 20.93 -20.57
N ILE A 167 -2.18 19.64 -20.24
CA ILE A 167 -1.07 18.92 -19.61
C ILE A 167 -0.24 18.22 -20.69
N LEU A 168 1.03 18.62 -20.82
CA LEU A 168 2.04 17.88 -21.59
C LEU A 168 2.48 16.61 -20.84
N PRO A 169 2.72 15.49 -21.55
CA PRO A 169 3.19 14.24 -20.97
C PRO A 169 4.70 14.32 -20.65
N GLY A 170 5.07 14.09 -19.40
CA GLY A 170 6.46 14.05 -18.94
C GLY A 170 6.76 12.84 -18.05
N SER A 171 7.75 12.05 -18.48
CA SER A 171 8.52 11.00 -17.80
C SER A 171 7.90 10.28 -16.59
N TRP A 172 7.01 9.33 -16.86
CA TRP A 172 6.59 8.29 -15.89
C TRP A 172 7.32 6.95 -16.07
N TRP A 173 8.19 6.83 -17.07
CA TRP A 173 8.74 5.54 -17.52
C TRP A 173 10.00 5.05 -16.77
N SER A 174 10.62 5.88 -15.91
CA SER A 174 11.89 5.52 -15.25
C SER A 174 11.71 4.54 -14.08
N VAL A 175 10.61 4.62 -13.32
CA VAL A 175 10.40 3.79 -12.12
C VAL A 175 9.92 2.36 -12.43
N PRO A 176 8.98 2.11 -13.38
CA PRO A 176 8.57 0.75 -13.72
C PRO A 176 9.70 -0.10 -14.29
N SER A 177 10.67 0.55 -14.96
CA SER A 177 11.77 -0.12 -15.64
C SER A 177 12.70 -0.89 -14.68
N GLN A 178 12.91 -0.39 -13.47
CA GLN A 178 13.76 -1.07 -12.48
C GLN A 178 13.10 -2.35 -11.93
N CYS A 179 11.78 -2.33 -11.70
CA CYS A 179 11.02 -3.52 -11.31
C CYS A 179 10.96 -4.56 -12.44
N LEU A 180 10.85 -4.12 -13.70
CA LEU A 180 10.83 -5.00 -14.87
C LEU A 180 12.20 -5.67 -15.12
N VAL A 181 13.30 -4.96 -14.87
CA VAL A 181 14.65 -5.55 -14.95
C VAL A 181 14.88 -6.58 -13.83
N ALA A 182 14.32 -6.36 -12.63
CA ALA A 182 14.36 -7.37 -11.55
C ALA A 182 13.58 -8.64 -11.91
N THR A 183 12.50 -8.54 -12.69
CA THR A 183 11.74 -9.71 -13.17
C THR A 183 12.47 -10.49 -14.26
N GLY A 184 13.43 -9.87 -14.97
CA GLY A 184 14.30 -10.51 -15.96
C GLY A 184 15.54 -11.19 -15.37
N ARG A 185 15.86 -10.96 -14.08
CA ARG A 185 16.94 -11.66 -13.38
C ARG A 185 16.40 -12.97 -12.80
N VAL A 186 16.82 -14.06 -13.44
CA VAL A 186 16.63 -15.45 -13.01
C VAL A 186 17.20 -15.62 -11.59
N GLY A 187 16.38 -15.45 -10.56
CA GLY A 187 16.83 -15.53 -9.17
C GLY A 187 15.80 -15.19 -8.11
N ALA A 188 14.76 -14.40 -8.44
CA ALA A 188 13.66 -14.18 -7.50
C ALA A 188 12.84 -15.46 -7.31
N VAL A 189 12.84 -15.99 -6.09
CA VAL A 189 12.03 -17.16 -5.70
C VAL A 189 10.56 -16.80 -5.86
N GLN A 190 9.91 -17.37 -6.87
CA GLN A 190 8.49 -17.16 -7.14
C GLN A 190 7.66 -18.15 -6.33
N LEU A 191 6.87 -17.63 -5.38
CA LEU A 191 6.02 -18.43 -4.52
C LEU A 191 4.69 -18.73 -5.21
N ARG A 192 4.20 -19.96 -5.09
CA ARG A 192 2.84 -20.32 -5.51
C ARG A 192 1.87 -20.11 -4.37
N PHE A 193 0.67 -19.62 -4.66
CA PHE A 193 -0.38 -19.40 -3.67
C PHE A 193 -1.76 -19.75 -4.23
N PRO A 194 -2.69 -20.25 -3.39
CA PRO A 194 -4.03 -20.60 -3.86
C PRO A 194 -4.86 -19.36 -4.17
N VAL A 195 -5.83 -19.51 -5.08
CA VAL A 195 -6.81 -18.47 -5.42
C VAL A 195 -7.59 -18.05 -4.16
N ALA A 196 -7.89 -16.75 -4.06
CA ALA A 196 -8.61 -16.13 -2.94
C ALA A 196 -7.85 -16.08 -1.60
N THR A 197 -6.51 -16.14 -1.62
CA THR A 197 -5.69 -15.93 -0.41
C THR A 197 -5.58 -14.43 -0.08
N ALA A 198 -5.42 -14.09 1.21
CA ALA A 198 -5.17 -12.73 1.71
C ALA A 198 -3.81 -12.12 1.25
N GLY A 199 -3.00 -12.88 0.51
CA GLY A 199 -1.66 -12.54 0.04
C GLY A 199 -0.60 -13.52 0.59
N ILE A 200 0.64 -13.37 0.13
CA ILE A 200 1.76 -14.17 0.66
C ILE A 200 2.34 -13.44 1.87
N SER A 201 2.26 -14.06 3.06
CA SER A 201 2.99 -13.62 4.25
C SER A 201 4.35 -14.32 4.29
N VAL A 202 5.42 -13.59 3.96
CA VAL A 202 6.78 -14.04 4.29
C VAL A 202 7.10 -13.44 5.65
N ASP A 203 6.77 -14.16 6.72
CA ASP A 203 7.24 -13.78 8.05
C ASP A 203 8.73 -14.14 8.14
N ARG A 204 9.59 -13.12 8.13
CA ARG A 204 11.04 -13.28 8.37
C ARG A 204 11.43 -12.82 9.78
N SER A 205 10.46 -12.64 10.68
CA SER A 205 10.79 -12.56 12.10
C SER A 205 11.04 -14.00 12.59
N GLY A 206 12.31 -14.33 12.81
CA GLY A 206 12.69 -15.56 13.48
C GLY A 206 12.14 -15.54 14.91
N ALA A 207 10.97 -16.11 15.10
CA ALA A 207 10.44 -16.56 16.38
C ALA A 207 9.58 -17.79 16.10
N ASP A 208 9.87 -18.87 16.81
CA ASP A 208 9.36 -20.24 16.63
C ASP A 208 7.87 -20.35 16.23
N PRO A 209 7.52 -21.27 15.29
CA PRO A 209 6.13 -21.60 15.01
C PRO A 209 5.63 -22.58 16.08
N GLY A 210 5.23 -22.03 17.22
CA GLY A 210 4.51 -22.73 18.28
C GLY A 210 3.05 -22.28 18.32
N SER A 211 2.14 -23.22 18.07
CA SER A 211 0.68 -23.17 18.28
C SER A 211 -0.18 -22.52 17.18
N ILE A 212 -0.65 -23.41 16.31
CA ILE A 212 -1.99 -23.37 15.71
C ILE A 212 -3.02 -23.51 16.85
N SER A 213 -3.94 -22.56 17.01
CA SER A 213 -5.32 -22.88 17.41
C SER A 213 -6.28 -21.70 17.22
N ARG A 214 -7.29 -21.95 16.38
CA ARG A 214 -8.68 -21.43 16.34
C ARG A 214 -8.92 -19.93 16.29
#